data_AF-A0AAV9PN73-F1
#
_entry.id   AF-A0AAV9PN73-F1
#
_cell.length_a   1.000
_cell.length_b   1.000
_cell.length_c   1.000
_cell.angle_alpha   90.00
_cell.angle_beta   90.00
_cell.angle_gamma   90.00
#
_symmetry.space_group_name_H-M   'P 1'
#
loop_
_entity.id
_entity.type
_entity.pdbx_description
1 polymer ?
#
loop_
_entity_poly.entity_id
_entity_poly.type
_entity_poly.pdbx_seq_one_letter_code
_entity_poly.pdbx_strand_id
1 'polypeptide(L)'
;MLMKFAGPYSHFRVGCSILLADGTVVQGANVENAAYPVGTCAERVAMGTAVVQGAKKGDIRAIAVATDISPPASPCGMCRQFIREFCELNMPILMYDNEARSTVMTLGQLLPMSFGPEKLKTTDEVEHGLSQ
;
A
#
# COMPACT_ATOMS: atom_id res chain seq x y z
N MET A 1 16.27 7.72 -1.08
CA MET A 1 16.06 6.28 -0.80
C MET A 1 15.36 5.66 -2.00
N LEU A 2 16.11 5.33 -3.07
CA LEU A 2 15.56 4.66 -4.25
C LEU A 2 16.17 3.26 -4.31
N MET A 3 15.31 2.24 -4.27
CA MET A 3 15.69 0.83 -4.24
C MET A 3 16.07 0.30 -5.62
N LYS A 4 16.61 -0.92 -5.66
CA LYS A 4 16.80 -1.66 -6.93
C LYS A 4 15.47 -1.75 -7.68
N PHE A 5 15.42 -1.07 -8.81
CA PHE A 5 14.28 -1.01 -9.72
C PHE A 5 14.31 -2.20 -10.68
N ALA A 6 13.16 -2.85 -10.87
CA ALA A 6 13.01 -3.98 -11.77
C ALA A 6 11.95 -3.66 -12.84
N GLY A 7 12.24 -2.70 -13.72
CA GLY A 7 11.33 -2.32 -14.80
C GLY A 7 12.05 -1.83 -16.06
N PRO A 8 11.95 -2.51 -17.20
CA PRO A 8 12.57 -2.03 -18.43
C PRO A 8 11.66 -1.11 -19.27
N TYR A 9 10.39 -0.92 -18.90
CA TYR A 9 9.37 -0.35 -19.80
C TYR A 9 9.04 1.11 -19.51
N SER A 10 8.66 1.46 -18.26
CA SER A 10 8.18 2.83 -17.99
C SER A 10 9.29 3.81 -17.67
N HIS A 11 10.45 3.31 -17.23
CA HIS A 11 11.52 4.11 -16.63
C HIS A 11 11.08 4.98 -15.43
N PHE A 12 9.93 4.66 -14.82
CA PHE A 12 9.39 5.35 -13.65
C PHE A 12 9.57 4.49 -12.41
N ARG A 13 10.46 4.90 -11.50
CA ARG A 13 10.80 4.12 -10.31
C ARG A 13 9.95 4.56 -9.13
N VAL A 14 9.45 3.55 -8.41
CA VAL A 14 8.70 3.72 -7.16
C VAL A 14 9.33 2.82 -6.11
N GLY A 15 9.63 3.39 -4.95
CA GLY A 15 10.03 2.65 -3.75
C GLY A 15 8.96 2.75 -2.67
N CYS A 16 8.81 1.71 -1.87
CA CYS A 16 7.96 1.71 -0.68
C CYS A 16 8.70 1.10 0.52
N SER A 17 8.47 1.66 1.70
CA SER A 17 8.93 1.11 2.98
C SER A 17 7.80 1.13 3.99
N ILE A 18 7.63 0.02 4.71
CA ILE A 18 6.63 -0.17 5.75
C ILE A 18 7.36 -0.34 7.08
N LEU A 19 7.00 0.49 8.06
CA LEU A 19 7.49 0.37 9.43
C LEU A 19 6.51 -0.47 10.24
N LEU A 20 7.00 -1.56 10.83
CA LEU A 20 6.25 -2.42 11.74
C LEU A 20 6.43 -1.99 13.20
N ALA A 21 5.57 -2.49 14.09
CA ALA A 21 5.49 -2.12 15.50
C ALA A 21 6.72 -2.54 16.31
N ASP A 22 7.41 -3.58 15.87
CA ASP A 22 8.68 -4.07 16.43
C ASP A 22 9.91 -3.28 15.92
N GLY A 23 9.70 -2.30 15.05
CA GLY A 23 10.77 -1.51 14.42
C GLY A 23 11.30 -2.11 13.12
N THR A 24 10.83 -3.28 12.69
CA THR A 24 11.20 -3.89 11.42
C THR A 24 10.76 -3.01 10.25
N VAL A 25 11.64 -2.85 9.25
CA VAL A 25 11.33 -2.12 8.01
C VAL A 25 11.25 -3.10 6.85
N VAL A 26 10.06 -3.22 6.27
CA VAL A 26 9.83 -4.05 5.07
C VAL A 26 9.84 -3.17 3.84
N GLN A 27 10.54 -3.62 2.80
CA GLN A 27 10.89 -2.82 1.64
C GLN A 27 10.31 -3.41 0.36
N GLY A 28 9.95 -2.54 -0.60
CA GLY A 28 9.43 -2.94 -1.90
C GLY A 28 9.76 -1.93 -2.99
N ALA A 29 9.81 -2.40 -4.23
CA ALA A 29 9.97 -1.60 -5.43
C ALA A 29 8.94 -2.04 -6.48
N ASN A 30 8.60 -1.18 -7.44
CA ASN A 30 7.76 -1.62 -8.55
C ASN A 30 8.50 -2.64 -9.43
N VAL A 31 7.77 -3.68 -9.81
CA VAL A 31 8.22 -4.76 -10.70
C VAL A 31 7.35 -4.75 -11.93
N GLU A 32 7.96 -4.52 -13.09
CA GLU A 32 7.24 -4.44 -14.35
C GLU A 32 7.27 -5.77 -15.11
N ASN A 33 6.39 -5.89 -16.11
CA ASN A 33 6.29 -7.05 -16.97
C ASN A 33 5.81 -6.62 -18.35
N ALA A 34 6.19 -7.35 -19.40
CA ALA A 34 5.70 -7.13 -20.77
C ALA A 34 4.16 -7.22 -20.86
N ALA A 35 3.55 -8.12 -20.08
CA ALA A 35 2.11 -8.14 -19.86
C ALA A 35 1.75 -7.13 -18.76
N TYR A 36 1.51 -5.88 -19.16
CA TYR A 36 1.39 -4.74 -18.24
C TYR A 36 0.45 -4.95 -17.03
N PRO A 37 -0.72 -5.61 -17.14
CA PRO A 37 -1.58 -5.86 -15.99
C PRO A 37 -0.97 -6.74 -14.89
N VAL A 38 0.07 -7.52 -15.20
CA VAL A 38 0.78 -8.40 -14.23
C VAL A 38 1.77 -7.61 -13.37
N GLY A 39 2.12 -6.39 -13.79
CA GLY A 39 3.02 -5.51 -13.05
C GLY A 39 2.53 -5.23 -11.61
N THR A 40 3.47 -5.19 -10.67
CA THR A 40 3.17 -4.98 -9.25
C THR A 40 3.84 -3.71 -8.75
N CYS A 41 3.04 -2.84 -8.12
CA CYS A 41 3.50 -1.57 -7.56
C CYS A 41 4.31 -1.80 -6.28
N ALA A 42 5.19 -0.86 -5.93
CA ALA A 42 6.08 -0.97 -4.78
C ALA A 42 5.35 -1.20 -3.47
N GLU A 43 4.21 -0.55 -3.28
CA GLU A 43 3.39 -0.65 -2.08
C GLU A 43 2.80 -2.06 -1.91
N ARG A 44 2.36 -2.68 -3.01
CA ARG A 44 1.86 -4.06 -3.02
C ARG A 44 2.99 -5.06 -2.77
N VAL A 45 4.19 -4.82 -3.30
CA VAL A 45 5.36 -5.66 -3.01
C VAL A 45 5.73 -5.59 -1.53
N ALA A 46 5.85 -4.38 -0.96
CA ALA A 46 6.22 -4.20 0.44
C ALA A 46 5.16 -4.77 1.39
N MET A 47 3.87 -4.46 1.14
CA MET A 47 2.77 -4.94 1.98
C MET A 47 2.61 -6.46 1.89
N GLY A 48 2.63 -7.02 0.68
CA GLY A 48 2.57 -8.48 0.49
C GLY A 48 3.72 -9.19 1.20
N THR A 49 4.93 -8.63 1.13
CA THR A 49 6.10 -9.17 1.86
C THR A 49 5.90 -9.10 3.37
N ALA A 50 5.41 -7.98 3.91
CA ALA A 50 5.15 -7.83 5.34
C ALA A 50 4.11 -8.85 5.83
N VAL A 51 3.05 -9.06 5.07
CA VAL A 51 1.99 -10.04 5.38
C VAL A 51 2.53 -11.48 5.36
N VAL A 52 3.35 -11.83 4.36
CA VAL A 52 4.00 -13.16 4.30
C VAL A 52 4.96 -13.37 5.47
N GLN A 53 5.60 -12.31 5.97
CA GLN A 53 6.43 -12.33 7.18
C GLN A 53 5.60 -12.39 8.49
N GLY A 54 4.27 -12.37 8.40
CA GLY A 54 3.37 -12.52 9.53
C GLY A 54 2.81 -11.22 10.10
N ALA A 55 3.08 -10.07 9.49
CA ALA A 55 2.50 -8.80 9.92
C ALA A 55 0.97 -8.79 9.72
N LYS A 56 0.25 -8.29 10.72
CA LYS A 56 -1.22 -8.22 10.74
C LYS A 56 -1.71 -6.78 10.84
N LYS A 57 -3.03 -6.62 10.69
CA LYS A 57 -3.72 -5.36 10.96
C LYS A 57 -3.46 -4.94 12.41
N GLY A 58 -2.72 -3.85 12.60
CA GLY A 58 -2.28 -3.34 13.92
C GLY A 58 -0.76 -3.31 14.12
N ASP A 59 -0.02 -4.12 13.37
CA ASP A 59 1.45 -4.14 13.42
C ASP A 59 2.07 -3.02 12.57
N ILE A 60 1.34 -2.53 11.56
CA ILE A 60 1.84 -1.50 10.66
C ILE A 60 1.72 -0.13 11.34
N ARG A 61 2.81 0.66 11.32
CA ARG A 61 2.89 1.98 11.97
C ARG A 61 2.94 3.14 10.99
N ALA A 62 3.64 2.96 9.87
CA ALA A 62 3.76 3.97 8.84
C ALA A 62 4.10 3.34 7.49
N ILE A 63 3.68 4.01 6.41
CA ILE A 63 4.01 3.65 5.04
C ILE A 63 4.67 4.87 4.38
N ALA A 64 5.84 4.68 3.80
CA ALA A 64 6.55 5.69 3.04
C ALA A 64 6.69 5.24 1.58
N VAL A 65 6.28 6.09 0.64
CA VAL A 65 6.37 5.87 -0.80
C VAL A 65 7.25 6.96 -1.40
N ALA A 66 8.17 6.61 -2.28
CA ALA A 66 9.06 7.56 -2.95
C ALA A 66 8.98 7.38 -4.48
N THR A 67 8.95 8.50 -5.20
CA THR A 67 8.83 8.51 -6.67
C THR A 67 9.82 9.47 -7.33
N ASP A 68 10.08 9.27 -8.61
CA ASP A 68 11.04 10.07 -9.40
C ASP A 68 10.52 11.43 -9.87
N ILE A 69 9.31 11.85 -9.47
CA ILE A 69 8.68 13.10 -9.92
C ILE A 69 8.33 14.01 -8.75
N SER A 70 8.21 15.31 -9.06
CA SER A 70 7.68 16.35 -8.18
C SER A 70 6.48 17.03 -8.85
N PRO A 71 5.34 17.22 -8.14
CA PRO A 71 5.05 16.74 -6.78
C PRO A 71 5.04 15.20 -6.70
N PRO A 72 5.15 14.61 -5.49
CA PRO A 72 5.22 13.15 -5.38
C PRO A 72 3.97 12.48 -5.93
N ALA A 73 4.14 11.34 -6.61
CA ALA A 73 2.98 10.59 -7.09
C ALA A 73 2.22 9.95 -5.91
N SER A 74 0.90 10.08 -5.91
CA SER A 74 0.06 9.38 -4.94
C SER A 74 -0.03 7.88 -5.27
N PRO A 75 -0.16 6.98 -4.27
CA PRO A 75 -0.44 5.57 -4.50
C PRO A 75 -1.62 5.37 -5.46
N CYS A 76 -1.53 4.39 -6.36
CA CYS A 76 -2.62 4.11 -7.29
C CYS A 76 -3.83 3.49 -6.58
N GLY A 77 -5.00 3.49 -7.22
CA GLY A 77 -6.24 2.97 -6.61
C GLY A 77 -6.13 1.53 -6.09
N MET A 78 -5.44 0.65 -6.83
CA MET A 78 -5.19 -0.73 -6.39
C MET A 78 -4.34 -0.80 -5.11
N CYS A 79 -3.30 0.04 -5.01
CA CYS A 79 -2.45 0.09 -3.81
C CYS A 79 -3.25 0.63 -2.61
N ARG A 80 -4.05 1.69 -2.81
CA ARG A 80 -4.90 2.23 -1.75
C ARG A 80 -5.85 1.17 -1.20
N GLN A 81 -6.51 0.42 -2.08
CA GLN A 81 -7.42 -0.64 -1.67
C GLN A 81 -6.68 -1.83 -1.01
N PHE A 82 -5.49 -2.18 -1.49
CA PHE A 82 -4.69 -3.24 -0.88
C PHE A 82 -4.22 -2.86 0.53
N ILE A 83 -3.77 -1.62 0.72
CA ILE A 83 -3.38 -1.08 2.03
C ILE A 83 -4.58 -1.08 2.98
N ARG A 84 -5.78 -0.75 2.50
CA ARG A 84 -7.02 -0.71 3.30
C ARG A 84 -7.37 -2.03 4.00
N GLU A 85 -6.99 -3.16 3.41
CA GLU A 85 -7.21 -4.48 4.02
C GLU A 85 -6.41 -4.64 5.32
N PHE A 86 -5.16 -4.12 5.34
CA PHE A 86 -4.22 -4.33 6.45
C PHE A 86 -4.04 -3.12 7.36
N CYS A 87 -4.63 -1.97 7.00
CA CYS A 87 -4.45 -0.71 7.72
C CYS A 87 -5.79 -0.02 8.01
N GLU A 88 -5.84 0.70 9.12
CA GLU A 88 -6.98 1.56 9.44
C GLU A 88 -6.97 2.84 8.60
N LEU A 89 -8.13 3.51 8.48
CA LEU A 89 -8.26 4.72 7.66
C LEU A 89 -7.41 5.90 8.15
N ASN A 90 -6.98 5.90 9.41
CA ASN A 90 -6.08 6.91 9.96
C ASN A 90 -4.59 6.62 9.66
N MET A 91 -4.25 5.52 8.99
CA MET A 91 -2.88 5.15 8.65
C MET A 91 -2.19 6.28 7.87
N PRO A 92 -1.07 6.83 8.37
CA PRO A 92 -0.31 7.84 7.65
C PRO A 92 0.44 7.23 6.47
N ILE A 93 0.28 7.86 5.30
CA ILE A 93 1.02 7.56 4.08
C ILE A 93 1.87 8.78 3.74
N LEU A 94 3.18 8.61 3.86
CA LEU A 94 4.18 9.62 3.54
C LEU A 94 4.62 9.43 2.09
N MET A 95 4.48 10.46 1.26
CA MET A 95 4.81 10.42 -0.16
C MET A 95 5.95 11.40 -0.43
N TYR A 96 7.09 10.88 -0.89
CA TYR A 96 8.31 11.64 -1.16
C TYR A 96 8.53 11.82 -2.65
N ASP A 97 8.90 13.04 -3.06
CA ASP A 97 9.32 13.35 -4.42
C ASP A 97 10.82 13.10 -4.63
N ASN A 98 11.30 13.38 -5.83
CA ASN A 98 12.71 13.27 -6.19
C ASN A 98 13.62 14.34 -5.54
N GLU A 99 13.05 15.34 -4.89
CA GLU A 99 13.75 16.39 -4.12
C GLU A 99 13.66 16.14 -2.60
N ALA A 100 13.18 14.95 -2.19
CA ALA A 100 12.98 14.55 -0.81
C ALA A 100 11.97 15.43 -0.03
N ARG A 101 11.12 16.19 -0.71
CA ARG A 101 9.96 16.84 -0.09
C ARG A 101 8.86 15.81 0.11
N SER A 102 8.12 15.95 1.21
CA SER A 102 7.07 15.00 1.58
C SER A 102 5.69 15.64 1.61
N THR A 103 4.71 14.92 1.06
CA THR A 103 3.29 15.13 1.33
C THR A 103 2.80 13.99 2.21
N VAL A 104 2.08 14.29 3.29
CA VAL A 104 1.51 13.29 4.20
C VAL A 104 0.00 13.35 4.13
N MET A 105 -0.63 12.20 3.91
CA MET A 105 -2.08 12.04 3.93
C MET A 105 -2.45 10.76 4.67
N THR A 106 -3.63 10.71 5.27
CA THR A 106 -4.17 9.45 5.80
C THR A 106 -4.75 8.60 4.69
N LEU A 107 -4.83 7.29 4.92
CA LEU A 107 -5.47 6.37 3.98
C LEU A 107 -6.92 6.78 3.66
N GLY A 108 -7.69 7.24 4.65
CA GLY A 108 -9.07 7.69 4.47
C GLY A 108 -9.20 8.96 3.62
N GLN A 109 -8.19 9.84 3.63
CA GLN A 109 -8.14 10.98 2.70
C GLN A 109 -7.83 10.53 1.27
N LEU A 110 -6.99 9.51 1.11
CA LEU A 110 -6.63 8.95 -0.19
C LEU A 110 -7.71 8.03 -0.79
N LEU A 111 -8.50 7.37 0.05
CA LEU A 111 -9.55 6.43 -0.35
C LEU A 111 -10.84 6.68 0.45
N PRO A 112 -11.53 7.81 0.20
CA PRO A 112 -12.76 8.13 0.91
C PRO A 112 -13.84 7.08 0.63
N MET A 113 -14.65 6.78 1.65
CA MET A 113 -15.78 5.83 1.55
C MET A 113 -15.38 4.42 1.07
N SER A 114 -14.13 4.01 1.32
CA SER A 114 -13.55 2.74 0.86
C SER A 114 -14.46 1.53 1.09
N PHE A 115 -14.35 0.53 0.22
CA PHE A 115 -14.85 -0.80 0.52
C PHE A 115 -13.89 -1.50 1.49
N GLY A 116 -14.45 -2.25 2.45
CA GLY A 116 -13.67 -2.95 3.47
C GLY A 116 -14.46 -4.11 4.09
N PRO A 117 -13.83 -4.90 4.97
CA PRO A 117 -14.42 -6.09 5.58
C PRO A 117 -15.77 -5.81 6.27
N GLU A 118 -15.95 -4.61 6.82
CA GLU A 118 -17.20 -4.16 7.44
C GLU A 118 -18.42 -4.11 6.50
N LYS A 119 -18.21 -4.19 5.18
CA LYS A 119 -19.29 -4.23 4.17
C LYS A 119 -19.56 -5.64 3.65
N LEU A 120 -18.77 -6.63 4.05
CA LEU A 120 -18.99 -8.03 3.72
C LEU A 120 -19.88 -8.65 4.80
N LYS A 121 -20.86 -9.47 4.39
CA LYS A 121 -21.61 -10.30 5.34
C LYS A 121 -20.65 -11.31 5.96
N THR A 122 -20.76 -11.52 7.26
CA THR A 122 -20.03 -12.59 7.94
C THR A 122 -20.57 -13.94 7.48
N THR A 123 -19.74 -14.99 7.50
CA THR A 123 -20.16 -16.35 7.13
C THR A 123 -21.38 -16.80 7.95
N ASP A 124 -21.43 -16.42 9.24
CA ASP A 124 -22.54 -16.72 10.14
C ASP A 124 -23.87 -16.07 9.71
N GLU A 125 -23.84 -14.82 9.22
CA GLU A 125 -25.02 -14.10 8.72
C GLU A 125 -25.54 -14.68 7.41
N VAL A 126 -24.65 -15.22 6.57
CA VAL A 126 -25.03 -15.88 5.31
C VAL A 126 -25.62 -17.26 5.57
N GLU A 127 -25.07 -18.03 6.50
CA GLU A 127 -25.52 -19.39 6.82
C GLU A 127 -26.83 -19.41 7.64
N HIS A 128 -27.06 -18.45 8.53
CA HIS A 128 -28.23 -18.42 9.41
C HIS A 128 -29.38 -17.54 8.91
N GLY A 129 -29.27 -16.92 7.74
CA GLY A 129 -30.34 -16.12 7.14
C GLY A 129 -30.77 -14.92 8.00
N LEU A 130 -29.91 -14.46 8.91
CA LEU A 130 -30.17 -13.30 9.75
C LEU A 130 -29.87 -12.03 8.94
N SER A 131 -30.86 -11.57 8.18
CA SER A 131 -30.88 -10.19 7.68
C SER A 131 -31.18 -9.24 8.83
N GLN A 132 -30.34 -8.22 9.02
CA GLN A 132 -30.78 -7.00 9.70
C GLN A 132 -31.96 -6.35 8.96
#